data_AF-A0A2B7YEA7-F1
#
_entry.id   AF-A0A2B7YEA7-F1
#
_cell.length_a   1.000
_cell.length_b   1.000
_cell.length_c   1.000
_cell.angle_alpha   90.00
_cell.angle_beta   90.00
_cell.angle_gamma   90.00
#
_symmetry.space_group_name_H-M   'P 1'
#
loop_
_entity.id
_entity.type
_entity.pdbx_description
1 polymer ?
#
loop_
_entity_poly.entity_id
_entity_poly.type
_entity_poly.pdbx_seq_one_letter_code
_entity_poly.pdbx_strand_id
1 'polypeptide(L)'
;MFSCTNVATDGVDETKEDQMARLLEEANKVKTVQKTVINEKGEEVIVEEEVPVEANGRRSHAGMTRGEIMEYEMTRVSEEMNALQEEVKQSQEKKTQLKTYQEKLENLKRLNDAGIR
;
A
#
# COMPACT_ATOMS: atom_id res chain seq x y z
N MET A 1 20.50 7.85 24.96
CA MET A 1 20.08 6.54 25.50
C MET A 1 18.56 6.52 25.52
N PHE A 2 17.93 5.90 24.51
CA PHE A 2 16.48 5.70 24.53
C PHE A 2 16.21 4.39 25.27
N SER A 3 15.76 4.51 26.52
CA SER A 3 15.33 3.36 27.30
C SER A 3 14.07 2.78 26.66
N CYS A 4 14.11 1.50 26.32
CA CYS A 4 12.91 0.72 26.04
C CYS A 4 12.05 0.72 27.31
N THR A 5 11.12 1.66 27.41
CA THR A 5 10.03 1.57 28.39
C THR A 5 9.12 0.47 27.88
N ASN A 6 9.22 -0.71 28.50
CA ASN A 6 8.15 -1.70 28.45
C ASN A 6 6.88 -0.98 28.87
N VAL A 7 5.97 -0.80 27.91
CA VAL A 7 4.64 -0.27 28.17
C VAL A 7 4.00 -1.19 29.20
N ALA A 8 3.85 -0.67 30.41
CA ALA A 8 2.97 -1.24 31.41
C ALA A 8 1.53 -1.00 30.93
N THR A 9 0.99 -1.97 30.21
CA THR A 9 -0.45 -2.14 30.06
C THR A 9 -0.88 -3.27 30.98
N ASP A 10 -1.71 -2.90 31.94
CA ASP A 10 -2.57 -3.75 32.74
C ASP A 10 -3.02 -5.02 31.98
N GLY A 11 -2.71 -6.21 32.52
CA GLY A 11 -3.28 -7.49 32.05
C GLY A 11 -2.28 -8.63 31.85
N VAL A 12 -2.14 -9.48 32.89
CA VAL A 12 -1.57 -10.84 32.90
C VAL A 12 -0.07 -10.95 32.53
N ASP A 13 0.73 -11.50 33.44
CA ASP A 13 2.09 -12.00 33.13
C ASP A 13 1.96 -13.16 32.12
N GLU A 14 1.86 -12.84 30.82
CA GLU A 14 1.95 -13.82 29.76
C GLU A 14 3.32 -14.47 29.81
N THR A 15 3.35 -15.80 29.86
CA THR A 15 4.62 -16.53 29.87
C THR A 15 5.33 -16.34 28.52
N LYS A 16 6.65 -16.54 28.49
CA LYS A 16 7.40 -16.48 27.21
C LYS A 16 6.88 -17.49 26.19
N GLU A 17 6.27 -18.57 26.65
CA GLU A 17 5.64 -19.59 25.83
C GLU A 17 4.34 -19.08 25.22
N ASP A 18 3.52 -18.36 25.99
CA ASP A 18 2.30 -17.70 25.50
C ASP A 18 2.62 -16.61 24.46
N GLN A 19 3.67 -15.83 24.71
CA GLN A 19 4.15 -14.83 23.74
C GLN A 19 4.63 -15.48 22.44
N MET A 20 5.36 -16.61 22.53
CA MET A 20 5.83 -17.35 21.37
C MET A 20 4.67 -17.98 20.59
N ALA A 21 3.69 -18.56 21.29
CA ALA A 21 2.49 -19.14 20.68
C ALA A 21 1.69 -18.09 19.91
N ARG A 22 1.48 -16.90 20.51
CA ARG A 22 0.83 -15.77 19.84
C ARG A 22 1.59 -15.29 18.60
N LEU A 23 2.91 -15.18 18.68
CA LEU A 23 3.74 -14.77 17.54
C LEU A 23 3.72 -15.81 16.41
N LEU A 24 3.69 -17.11 16.74
CA LEU A 24 3.55 -18.18 15.76
C LEU A 24 2.16 -18.20 15.13
N GLU A 25 1.11 -17.97 15.92
CA GLU A 25 -0.26 -17.86 15.42
C GLU A 25 -0.42 -16.66 14.48
N GLU A 26 0.14 -15.50 14.85
CA GLU A 26 0.16 -14.30 14.02
C GLU A 26 0.97 -14.50 12.74
N ALA A 27 2.11 -15.20 12.81
CA ALA A 27 2.94 -15.51 11.64
C ALA A 27 2.26 -16.49 10.66
N ASN A 28 1.45 -17.42 11.18
CA ASN A 28 0.70 -18.39 10.37
C ASN A 28 -0.64 -17.86 9.87
N LYS A 29 -1.04 -16.65 10.27
CA LYS A 29 -2.30 -16.05 9.86
C LYS A 29 -2.24 -15.69 8.37
N VAL A 30 -3.01 -16.39 7.55
CA VAL A 30 -3.16 -16.08 6.12
C VAL A 30 -3.75 -14.66 6.00
N LYS A 31 -3.10 -13.80 5.22
CA LYS A 31 -3.63 -12.45 4.94
C LYS A 31 -4.82 -12.57 4.00
N THR A 32 -6.01 -12.35 4.54
CA THR A 32 -7.23 -12.16 3.75
C THR A 32 -7.37 -10.68 3.40
N VAL A 33 -7.61 -10.37 2.13
CA VAL A 33 -7.90 -9.00 1.68
C VAL A 33 -9.36 -8.97 1.25
N GLN A 34 -10.14 -8.08 1.86
CA GLN A 34 -11.51 -7.83 1.43
C GLN A 34 -11.47 -6.99 0.16
N LYS A 35 -12.00 -7.53 -0.93
CA LYS A 35 -12.13 -6.83 -2.21
C LYS A 35 -13.60 -6.64 -2.53
N THR A 36 -13.99 -5.41 -2.84
CA THR A 36 -15.30 -5.11 -3.42
C THR A 36 -15.28 -5.43 -4.90
N VAL A 37 -16.14 -6.35 -5.34
CA VAL A 37 -16.30 -6.76 -6.74
C VAL A 37 -17.74 -6.47 -7.15
N ILE A 38 -17.94 -5.82 -8.29
CA ILE A 38 -19.28 -5.54 -8.82
C ILE A 38 -19.74 -6.75 -9.64
N ASN A 39 -20.88 -7.36 -9.29
CA ASN A 39 -21.41 -8.50 -10.05
C ASN A 39 -22.04 -8.05 -11.39
N GLU A 40 -22.44 -8.99 -12.25
CA GLU A 40 -23.05 -8.72 -13.57
C GLU A 40 -24.37 -7.90 -13.52
N LYS A 41 -24.98 -7.78 -12.35
CA LYS A 41 -26.19 -6.99 -12.07
C LYS A 41 -25.90 -5.62 -11.44
N GLY A 42 -24.62 -5.25 -11.27
CA GLY A 42 -24.21 -3.94 -10.76
C GLY A 42 -24.20 -3.81 -9.23
N GLU A 43 -24.30 -4.91 -8.49
CA GLU A 43 -24.28 -4.91 -7.02
C GLU A 43 -22.85 -5.12 -6.50
N GLU A 44 -22.45 -4.33 -5.50
CA GLU A 44 -21.18 -4.47 -4.80
C GLU A 44 -21.21 -5.69 -3.88
N VAL A 45 -20.42 -6.71 -4.20
CA VAL A 45 -20.25 -7.92 -3.39
C VAL A 45 -18.85 -7.89 -2.77
N ILE A 46 -18.79 -8.03 -1.45
CA ILE A 46 -17.53 -8.13 -0.70
C ILE A 46 -17.10 -9.59 -0.74
N VAL A 47 -15.97 -9.87 -1.40
CA VAL A 47 -15.38 -11.21 -1.46
C VAL A 47 -14.10 -11.21 -0.62
N GLU A 48 -14.02 -12.16 0.30
CA GLU A 48 -12.79 -12.44 1.06
C GLU A 48 -11.89 -13.34 0.21
N GLU A 49 -10.85 -12.74 -0.38
CA GLU A 49 -9.85 -13.49 -1.13
C GLU A 49 -8.68 -13.79 -0.18
N GLU A 50 -8.42 -15.08 0.06
CA GLU A 50 -7.16 -15.54 0.65
C GLU A 50 -6.06 -15.22 -0.35
N VAL A 51 -5.23 -14.22 -0.04
CA VAL A 51 -4.09 -13.88 -0.91
C VAL A 51 -2.93 -14.78 -0.49
N PRO A 52 -2.49 -15.74 -1.32
CA PRO A 52 -1.26 -16.45 -1.04
C PRO A 52 -0.14 -15.42 -0.92
N VAL A 53 0.68 -15.48 0.13
CA VAL A 53 1.80 -14.54 0.32
C VAL A 53 2.75 -14.55 -0.90
N GLU A 54 2.78 -15.66 -1.62
CA GLU A 54 3.56 -15.89 -2.85
C GLU A 54 2.93 -15.27 -4.12
N ALA A 55 1.64 -14.92 -4.12
CA ALA A 55 0.93 -14.40 -5.30
C ALA A 55 1.35 -12.98 -5.70
N ASN A 56 2.12 -12.27 -4.85
CA ASN A 56 2.66 -10.94 -5.15
C ASN A 56 4.00 -10.97 -5.91
N GLY A 57 4.40 -12.11 -6.49
CA GLY A 57 5.67 -12.25 -7.24
C GLY A 57 6.92 -12.15 -6.38
N ARG A 58 6.77 -12.24 -5.05
CA ARG A 58 7.87 -12.13 -4.10
C ARG A 58 8.65 -13.43 -4.03
N ARG A 59 9.97 -13.33 -4.06
CA ARG A 59 10.85 -14.47 -3.84
C ARG A 59 10.67 -15.01 -2.43
N SER A 60 10.50 -16.33 -2.30
CA SER A 60 10.47 -17.01 -1.01
C SER A 60 11.80 -16.85 -0.26
N HIS A 61 11.72 -16.70 1.06
CA HIS A 61 12.89 -16.69 1.95
C HIS A 61 13.39 -18.10 2.30
N ALA A 62 12.77 -19.15 1.78
CA ALA A 62 13.19 -20.52 2.05
C ALA A 62 14.67 -20.73 1.68
N GLY A 63 15.47 -21.20 2.65
CA GLY A 63 16.89 -21.44 2.49
C GLY A 63 17.80 -20.21 2.59
N MET A 64 17.23 -19.02 2.85
CA MET A 64 18.02 -17.80 3.06
C MET A 64 18.39 -17.61 4.53
N THR A 65 19.59 -17.07 4.75
CA THR A 65 20.03 -16.60 6.06
C THR A 65 19.36 -15.27 6.41
N ARG A 66 19.35 -14.93 7.71
CA ARG A 66 18.79 -13.66 8.19
C ARG A 66 19.41 -12.42 7.51
N GLY A 67 20.70 -12.46 7.20
CA GLY A 67 21.39 -11.37 6.51
C GLY A 67 20.93 -11.20 5.08
N GLU A 68 20.78 -12.30 4.34
CA GLU A 68 20.31 -12.30 2.95
C GLU A 68 18.85 -11.85 2.85
N ILE A 69 18.00 -12.27 3.80
CA ILE A 69 16.61 -11.80 3.86
C ILE A 69 16.57 -10.28 4.06
N MET A 70 17.39 -9.76 4.98
CA MET A 70 17.46 -8.33 5.26
C MET A 70 17.90 -7.55 4.02
N GLU A 71 18.95 -7.99 3.32
CA GLU A 71 19.45 -7.34 2.12
C GLU A 71 18.41 -7.34 0.98
N TYR A 72 17.75 -8.48 0.77
CA TYR A 72 16.68 -8.61 -0.22
C TYR A 72 15.50 -7.68 0.09
N GLU A 73 15.00 -7.68 1.33
CA GLU A 73 13.87 -6.84 1.72
C GLU A 73 14.23 -5.34 1.67
N MET A 74 15.44 -4.96 2.08
CA MET A 74 15.91 -3.58 2.00
C MET A 74 15.98 -3.10 0.55
N THR A 75 16.54 -3.91 -0.35
CA THR A 75 16.60 -3.59 -1.78
C THR A 75 15.21 -3.50 -2.38
N ARG A 76 14.33 -4.48 -2.11
CA ARG A 76 12.96 -4.48 -2.64
C ARG A 76 12.17 -3.25 -2.20
N VAL A 77 12.21 -2.93 -0.91
CA VAL A 77 11.50 -1.74 -0.38
C VAL A 77 12.06 -0.47 -1.00
N SER A 78 13.38 -0.37 -1.20
CA SER A 78 13.97 0.79 -1.87
C SER A 78 13.49 0.94 -3.32
N GLU A 79 13.37 -0.17 -4.07
CA GLU A 79 12.88 -0.15 -5.44
C GLU A 79 11.40 0.24 -5.50
N GLU A 80 10.55 -0.34 -4.64
CA GLU A 80 9.13 0.01 -4.53
C GLU A 80 8.94 1.50 -4.18
N MET A 81 9.76 2.03 -3.26
CA MET A 81 9.73 3.44 -2.88
C MET A 81 10.16 4.37 -4.04
N ASN A 82 11.19 3.99 -4.79
CA ASN A 82 11.63 4.77 -5.95
C ASN A 82 10.55 4.81 -7.05
N ALA A 83 9.93 3.67 -7.35
CA ALA A 83 8.84 3.59 -8.32
C ALA A 83 7.65 4.47 -7.90
N LEU A 84 7.27 4.41 -6.62
CA LEU A 84 6.19 5.25 -6.08
C LEU A 84 6.53 6.75 -6.17
N GLN A 85 7.79 7.13 -5.92
CA GLN A 85 8.23 8.52 -6.04
C GLN A 85 8.13 9.04 -7.48
N GLU A 86 8.49 8.21 -8.47
CA GLU A 86 8.33 8.55 -9.88
C GLU A 86 6.85 8.71 -10.26
N GLU A 87 5.99 7.81 -9.80
CA GLU A 87 4.54 7.90 -10.05
C GLU A 87 3.94 9.18 -9.47
N VAL A 88 4.30 9.55 -8.24
CA VAL A 88 3.88 10.80 -7.60
C VAL A 88 4.34 12.00 -8.42
N LYS A 89 5.59 12.00 -8.91
CA LYS A 89 6.12 13.09 -9.76
C LYS A 89 5.32 13.20 -11.06
N GLN A 90 5.08 12.09 -11.75
CA GLN A 90 4.29 12.07 -12.98
C GLN A 90 2.84 12.53 -12.74
N SER A 91 2.24 12.15 -11.62
CA SER A 91 0.90 12.60 -11.24
C SER A 91 0.84 14.11 -11.01
N GLN A 92 1.84 14.68 -10.34
CA GLN A 92 1.96 16.13 -10.17
C GLN A 92 2.14 16.86 -11.50
N GLU A 93 2.96 16.34 -12.41
CA GLU A 93 3.15 16.89 -13.76
C GLU A 93 1.85 16.84 -14.60
N LYS A 94 1.12 15.73 -14.56
CA LYS A 94 -0.18 15.63 -15.23
C LYS A 94 -1.20 16.61 -14.64
N LYS A 95 -1.19 16.81 -13.32
CA LYS A 95 -2.06 17.77 -12.64
C LYS A 95 -1.78 19.21 -13.07
N THR A 96 -0.51 19.61 -13.20
CA THR A 96 -0.17 20.95 -13.69
C THR A 96 -0.59 21.13 -15.16
N GLN A 97 -0.34 20.13 -16.01
CA GLN A 97 -0.80 20.16 -17.40
C GLN A 97 -2.32 20.30 -17.50
N LEU A 98 -3.09 19.51 -16.75
CA LEU A 98 -4.55 19.60 -16.73
C LEU A 98 -5.04 21.00 -16.33
N LYS A 99 -4.42 21.62 -15.33
CA LYS A 99 -4.74 22.99 -14.92
C LYS A 99 -4.51 23.98 -16.07
N THR A 100 -3.39 23.88 -16.78
CA THR A 100 -3.12 24.76 -17.93
C THR A 100 -4.13 24.58 -19.07
N TYR A 101 -4.58 23.35 -19.33
CA TYR A 101 -5.62 23.10 -20.33
C TYR A 101 -6.97 23.66 -19.91
N GLN A 102 -7.34 23.54 -18.64
CA GLN A 102 -8.55 24.13 -18.09
C GLN A 102 -8.56 25.65 -18.23
N GLU A 103 -7.45 26.32 -17.88
CA GLU A 103 -7.30 27.78 -18.03
C GLU A 103 -7.42 28.23 -19.51
N LYS A 104 -6.76 27.51 -20.43
CA LYS A 104 -6.88 27.78 -21.88
C LYS A 104 -8.31 27.62 -22.38
N LEU A 105 -8.99 26.55 -21.96
CA LEU A 105 -10.36 26.27 -22.36
C LEU A 105 -11.35 27.31 -21.82
N GLU A 106 -11.14 27.77 -20.58
CA GLU A 106 -11.92 28.87 -20.01
C GLU A 106 -11.69 30.19 -20.77
N ASN A 107 -10.43 30.52 -21.12
CA ASN A 107 -10.14 31.72 -21.89
C ASN A 107 -10.77 31.69 -23.29
N LEU A 108 -10.70 30.54 -23.98
CA LEU A 108 -11.35 30.36 -25.27
C LEU A 108 -12.88 30.51 -25.17
N LYS A 109 -13.51 29.99 -24.12
CA LYS A 109 -14.94 30.20 -23.86
C LYS A 109 -15.27 31.68 -23.71
N ARG A 110 -14.51 32.41 -22.88
CA ARG A 110 -14.70 33.86 -22.69
C ARG A 110 -14.56 34.64 -24.00
N LEU A 111 -13.58 34.31 -24.83
CA LEU A 111 -13.38 34.95 -26.13
C LEU A 111 -14.53 34.65 -27.11
N ASN A 112 -15.01 33.39 -27.12
CA ASN A 112 -16.13 32.99 -27.94
C ASN A 112 -17.42 33.73 -27.53
N ASP A 113 -17.71 33.77 -26.23
CA ASP A 113 -18.88 34.50 -25.68
C ASP A 113 -18.80 36.01 -25.94
N ALA A 114 -17.59 36.58 -25.93
CA ALA A 114 -17.37 38.01 -26.23
C ALA A 114 -17.53 38.34 -27.71
N GLY A 115 -17.18 37.42 -28.62
CA GLY A 115 -17.30 37.61 -30.07
C GLY A 115 -18.69 37.31 -30.65
N ILE A 116 -19.57 36.67 -29.86
CA ILE A 116 -20.97 36.39 -30.22
C ILE A 116 -21.91 37.58 -29.85
N ARG A 117 -21.43 38.58 -29.09
CA ARG A 117 -22.14 39.85 -28.87
C ARG A 117 -21.90 40.84 -30.00
#